data_AF-A0A814FXQ2-F1
#
_entry.id   AF-A0A814FXQ2-F1
#
_cell.length_a   1.000
_cell.length_b   1.000
_cell.length_c   1.000
_cell.angle_alpha   90.00
_cell.angle_beta   90.00
_cell.angle_gamma   90.00
#
_symmetry.space_group_name_H-M   'P 1'
#
loop_
_entity.id
_entity.type
_entity.pdbx_description
1 polymer ?
#
loop_
_entity_poly.entity_id
_entity_poly.type
_entity_poly.pdbx_seq_one_letter_code
_entity_poly.pdbx_strand_id
1 'polypeptide(L)'
;MGSIKTIPKNSTNSLIIFYSSNGINQLIDEWGKLMRLVYNKTMKYRSNDLTINYLGYYTDNGAYYYYHTESQMNYEETITEIKKNLTIPIQYIQLDSWWYYKSLADGVSEWTARPDIFPDGLEGLNKKLANLPIAAHNRYWSSDTIYTKNYSFIIDNLNLKSLPLGNDSFWIDLFNYSSTNWNLILYEQDWMNHQTIDFIPTRQEFDLGRQWLISMGNAANLFNINIQYCMSLPRHALQSLEIDRVTQARVSDDYYVHIVNKIPQWKIGISSMLANALGLAPFKDVFWSNSIQPGAPYKVTAREALPDREILIATLSTGPVAVADSINYIDDIRIMKCCRQDGLILKPSRPLTMIDLLISDWALYKGFKQGELYSTQTIINEQIFSIIFASSMIRNYSIIPSMIGSPSGLIWSFENPYELFTFDENHSLFISTEKCNDTTFCLWYSSPIWQFNDSLSTKYVFMGELNKWTFVSQQRFSSLNLNSENTQMTIIINGAPNELVDVFVYHSKFESIIHLVCSLSNSNAQAQLIINPVNVTCV
;
A
#
# COMPACT_ATOMS: atom_id res chain seq x y z
N MET A 1 -24.51 -13.91 -9.71
CA MET A 1 -25.56 -13.56 -10.69
C MET A 1 -26.75 -14.52 -10.69
N GLY A 2 -26.66 -15.75 -10.17
CA GLY A 2 -27.79 -16.70 -10.19
C GLY A 2 -29.03 -16.33 -9.37
N SER A 3 -29.00 -15.20 -8.64
CA SER A 3 -30.09 -14.72 -7.76
C SER A 3 -30.79 -13.46 -8.27
N ILE A 4 -30.35 -12.89 -9.40
CA ILE A 4 -30.96 -11.69 -9.99
C ILE A 4 -32.38 -12.04 -10.44
N LYS A 5 -33.38 -11.26 -9.99
CA LYS A 5 -34.79 -11.55 -10.26
C LYS A 5 -35.24 -11.07 -11.64
N THR A 6 -34.77 -9.90 -12.04
CA THR A 6 -35.14 -9.25 -13.30
C THR A 6 -33.92 -8.62 -13.94
N ILE A 7 -33.81 -8.73 -15.26
CA ILE A 7 -32.81 -8.04 -16.05
C ILE A 7 -33.56 -7.00 -16.90
N PRO A 8 -33.22 -5.70 -16.81
CA PRO A 8 -33.89 -4.67 -17.60
C PRO A 8 -33.86 -4.98 -19.10
N LYS A 9 -34.95 -4.66 -19.79
CA LYS A 9 -35.03 -4.81 -21.26
C LYS A 9 -33.91 -3.97 -21.90
N ASN A 10 -33.27 -4.52 -22.93
CA ASN A 10 -32.13 -3.93 -23.66
C ASN A 10 -30.81 -3.87 -22.87
N SER A 11 -30.66 -4.61 -21.77
CA SER A 11 -29.36 -4.80 -21.12
C SER A 11 -28.36 -5.47 -22.08
N THR A 12 -27.11 -5.02 -22.06
CA THR A 12 -26.02 -5.60 -22.84
C THR A 12 -25.04 -6.31 -21.92
N ASN A 13 -24.41 -7.36 -22.46
CA ASN A 13 -23.27 -8.01 -21.83
C ASN A 13 -22.14 -8.04 -22.86
N SER A 14 -20.91 -7.83 -22.41
CA SER A 14 -19.72 -7.84 -23.26
C SER A 14 -18.63 -8.64 -22.59
N LEU A 15 -17.86 -9.36 -23.39
CA LEU A 15 -16.74 -10.17 -22.94
C LEU A 15 -15.47 -9.67 -23.61
N ILE A 16 -14.43 -9.44 -22.80
CA ILE A 16 -13.08 -9.18 -23.28
C ILE A 16 -12.26 -10.43 -23.01
N ILE A 17 -11.65 -10.97 -24.07
CA ILE A 17 -10.63 -12.02 -23.97
C ILE A 17 -9.29 -11.35 -24.22
N PHE A 18 -8.38 -11.48 -23.26
CA PHE A 18 -7.04 -10.90 -23.34
C PHE A 18 -6.00 -12.02 -23.30
N TYR A 19 -4.96 -11.92 -24.12
CA TYR A 19 -3.89 -12.89 -24.24
C TYR A 19 -2.54 -12.18 -24.29
N SER A 20 -1.53 -12.76 -23.63
CA SER A 20 -0.14 -12.32 -23.69
C SER A 20 0.78 -13.54 -23.72
N SER A 21 1.81 -13.50 -24.57
CA SER A 21 2.87 -14.52 -24.63
C SER A 21 3.98 -14.29 -23.60
N ASN A 22 3.94 -13.19 -22.87
CA ASN A 22 5.03 -12.71 -22.01
C ASN A 22 4.80 -13.02 -20.52
N GLY A 23 3.87 -13.95 -20.23
CA GLY A 23 3.58 -14.40 -18.87
C GLY A 23 2.40 -13.69 -18.20
N ILE A 24 2.13 -14.07 -16.94
CA ILE A 24 0.89 -13.74 -16.21
C ILE A 24 0.92 -12.31 -15.69
N ASN A 25 2.06 -11.84 -15.17
CA ASN A 25 2.22 -10.46 -14.73
C ASN A 25 1.95 -9.48 -15.88
N GLN A 26 2.56 -9.71 -17.04
CA GLN A 26 2.34 -8.87 -18.23
C GLN A 26 0.88 -8.94 -18.69
N LEU A 27 0.30 -10.14 -18.74
CA LEU A 27 -1.11 -10.35 -19.12
C LEU A 27 -2.07 -9.53 -18.26
N ILE A 28 -1.91 -9.56 -16.93
CA ILE A 28 -2.78 -8.85 -15.99
C ILE A 28 -2.57 -7.33 -16.07
N ASP A 29 -1.33 -6.87 -16.22
CA ASP A 29 -1.05 -5.43 -16.38
C ASP A 29 -1.64 -4.86 -17.68
N GLU A 30 -1.44 -5.53 -18.81
CA GLU A 30 -1.96 -5.10 -20.11
C GLU A 30 -3.50 -5.17 -20.17
N TRP A 31 -4.09 -6.24 -19.65
CA TRP A 31 -5.54 -6.32 -19.47
C TRP A 31 -6.04 -5.15 -18.61
N GLY A 32 -5.37 -4.87 -17.50
CA GLY A 32 -5.70 -3.75 -16.63
C GLY A 32 -5.62 -2.39 -17.33
N LYS A 33 -4.58 -2.16 -18.13
CA LYS A 33 -4.44 -0.95 -18.97
C LYS A 33 -5.61 -0.80 -19.94
N LEU A 34 -6.00 -1.88 -20.61
CA LEU A 34 -7.19 -1.89 -21.48
C LEU A 34 -8.47 -1.58 -20.70
N MET A 35 -8.68 -2.21 -19.54
CA MET A 35 -9.87 -1.96 -18.72
C MET A 35 -9.93 -0.49 -18.26
N ARG A 36 -8.82 0.08 -17.79
CA ARG A 36 -8.79 1.51 -17.41
C ARG A 36 -9.07 2.42 -18.60
N LEU A 37 -8.56 2.09 -19.79
CA LEU A 37 -8.86 2.83 -21.02
C LEU A 37 -10.34 2.76 -21.39
N VAL A 38 -10.95 1.58 -21.37
CA VAL A 38 -12.36 1.37 -21.73
C VAL A 38 -13.31 2.15 -20.81
N TYR A 39 -12.99 2.23 -19.52
CA TYR A 39 -13.80 2.90 -18.51
C TYR A 39 -13.35 4.35 -18.23
N ASN A 40 -12.34 4.86 -18.96
CA ASN A 40 -11.73 6.17 -18.73
C ASN A 40 -11.21 6.39 -17.29
N LYS A 41 -10.80 5.33 -16.59
CA LYS A 41 -10.24 5.45 -15.25
C LYS A 41 -8.89 6.15 -15.30
N THR A 42 -8.75 7.25 -14.57
CA THR A 42 -7.48 7.96 -14.45
C THR A 42 -6.70 7.52 -13.21
N MET A 43 -5.37 7.68 -13.26
CA MET A 43 -4.50 7.42 -12.10
C MET A 43 -4.27 8.67 -11.25
N LYS A 44 -4.86 9.81 -11.64
CA LYS A 44 -4.57 11.13 -11.06
C LYS A 44 -4.82 11.15 -9.55
N TYR A 45 -5.95 10.62 -9.09
CA TYR A 45 -6.27 10.64 -7.67
C TYR A 45 -5.38 9.69 -6.87
N ARG A 46 -5.14 8.46 -7.37
CA ARG A 46 -4.19 7.52 -6.74
C ARG A 46 -2.79 8.14 -6.59
N SER A 47 -2.27 8.79 -7.63
CA SER A 47 -0.94 9.39 -7.59
C SER A 47 -0.82 10.59 -6.64
N ASN A 48 -1.92 11.29 -6.36
CA ASN A 48 -1.95 12.47 -5.49
C ASN A 48 -2.59 12.20 -4.12
N ASP A 49 -2.95 10.95 -3.81
CA ASP A 49 -3.57 10.60 -2.55
C ASP A 49 -2.55 10.68 -1.42
N LEU A 50 -2.83 11.55 -0.44
CA LEU A 50 -1.97 11.76 0.73
C LEU A 50 -1.80 10.45 1.52
N THR A 51 -2.87 9.67 1.67
CA THR A 51 -2.85 8.42 2.43
C THR A 51 -2.06 7.30 1.76
N ILE A 52 -1.86 7.42 0.46
CA ILE A 52 -0.97 6.54 -0.28
C ILE A 52 0.46 7.06 -0.12
N ASN A 53 0.71 8.34 -0.36
CA ASN A 53 2.08 8.85 -0.52
C ASN A 53 2.86 9.06 0.79
N TYR A 54 2.18 9.29 1.91
CA TYR A 54 2.83 9.62 3.17
C TYR A 54 2.53 8.60 4.27
N LEU A 55 3.42 8.55 5.25
CA LEU A 55 3.27 7.72 6.43
C LEU A 55 2.02 8.13 7.23
N GLY A 56 1.19 7.14 7.59
CA GLY A 56 -0.02 7.32 8.37
C GLY A 56 -0.02 6.53 9.67
N TYR A 57 -0.85 6.96 10.61
CA TYR A 57 -1.11 6.23 11.85
C TYR A 57 -2.54 5.70 11.86
N TYR A 58 -2.75 4.41 12.10
CA TYR A 58 -4.06 3.76 11.99
C TYR A 58 -4.46 3.11 13.31
N THR A 59 -5.77 3.06 13.54
CA THR A 59 -6.38 2.45 14.74
C THR A 59 -7.28 1.27 14.39
N ASP A 60 -6.97 0.61 13.27
CA ASP A 60 -7.72 -0.47 12.62
C ASP A 60 -7.49 -1.85 13.28
N ASN A 61 -8.26 -2.87 12.91
CA ASN A 61 -8.28 -4.20 13.50
C ASN A 61 -6.93 -4.92 13.43
N GLY A 62 -6.23 -4.92 14.57
CA GLY A 62 -4.86 -5.41 14.73
C GLY A 62 -3.96 -4.34 15.36
N ALA A 63 -4.36 -3.07 15.32
CA ALA A 63 -3.66 -1.96 15.94
C ALA A 63 -3.79 -1.95 17.47
N TYR A 64 -2.82 -1.31 18.13
CA TYR A 64 -2.83 -1.21 19.58
C TYR A 64 -4.06 -0.49 20.13
N TYR A 65 -4.54 0.55 19.43
CA TYR A 65 -5.69 1.37 19.86
C TYR A 65 -7.01 1.01 19.18
N TYR A 66 -7.14 -0.22 18.66
CA TYR A 66 -8.42 -0.73 18.16
C TYR A 66 -9.33 -1.15 19.33
N TYR A 67 -10.43 -0.42 19.54
CA TYR A 67 -11.29 -0.54 20.74
C TYR A 67 -10.51 -0.53 22.08
N HIS A 68 -9.43 0.23 22.12
CA HIS A 68 -8.51 0.34 23.23
C HIS A 68 -7.92 1.76 23.30
N THR A 69 -7.78 2.29 24.49
CA THR A 69 -7.24 3.64 24.76
C THR A 69 -6.06 3.56 25.69
N GLU A 70 -5.33 4.67 25.81
CA GLU A 70 -4.40 4.82 26.94
C GLU A 70 -5.15 4.71 28.27
N SER A 71 -4.44 4.23 29.30
CA SER A 71 -5.06 3.99 30.59
C SER A 71 -5.65 5.28 31.15
N GLN A 72 -6.91 5.21 31.60
CA GLN A 72 -7.66 6.35 32.17
C GLN A 72 -7.92 7.49 31.18
N MET A 73 -7.75 7.27 29.87
CA MET A 73 -8.05 8.24 28.82
C MET A 73 -9.24 7.81 27.98
N ASN A 74 -9.95 8.80 27.44
CA ASN A 74 -10.82 8.59 26.29
C ASN A 74 -10.00 8.61 24.98
N TYR A 75 -10.67 8.44 23.85
CA TYR A 75 -10.01 8.42 22.55
C TYR A 75 -9.52 9.78 22.08
N GLU A 76 -10.23 10.87 22.40
CA GLU A 76 -9.79 12.22 22.07
C GLU A 76 -8.43 12.53 22.72
N GLU A 77 -8.28 12.18 23.99
CA GLU A 77 -7.04 12.31 24.77
C GLU A 77 -5.95 11.38 24.22
N THR A 78 -6.29 10.11 24.01
CA THR A 78 -5.35 9.11 23.46
C THR A 78 -4.78 9.55 22.10
N ILE A 79 -5.64 9.99 21.18
CA ILE A 79 -5.25 10.42 19.83
C ILE A 79 -4.42 11.71 19.88
N THR A 80 -4.74 12.63 20.79
CA THR A 80 -3.95 13.84 21.01
C THR A 80 -2.55 13.50 21.54
N GLU A 81 -2.44 12.57 22.49
CA GLU A 81 -1.15 12.10 23.01
C GLU A 81 -0.35 11.31 21.95
N ILE A 82 -1.01 10.55 21.06
CA ILE A 82 -0.35 9.96 19.88
C ILE A 82 0.31 11.06 19.07
N LYS A 83 -0.44 12.08 18.63
CA LYS A 83 0.12 13.14 17.77
C LYS A 83 1.26 13.91 18.45
N LYS A 84 1.18 14.10 19.77
CA LYS A 84 2.16 14.85 20.54
C LYS A 84 3.47 14.08 20.77
N ASN A 85 3.38 12.78 21.01
CA ASN A 85 4.53 11.96 21.44
C ASN A 85 5.10 11.08 20.33
N LEU A 86 4.42 10.94 19.18
CA LEU A 86 4.99 10.25 18.03
C LEU A 86 6.24 10.97 17.52
N THR A 87 7.29 10.19 17.35
CA THR A 87 8.62 10.61 16.85
C THR A 87 8.75 10.44 15.34
N ILE A 88 7.83 9.72 14.70
CA ILE A 88 7.77 9.53 13.25
C ILE A 88 6.92 10.62 12.54
N PRO A 89 7.25 10.98 11.28
CA PRO A 89 6.63 12.07 10.55
C PRO A 89 5.29 11.67 9.89
N ILE A 90 4.27 11.38 10.69
CA ILE A 90 2.93 11.07 10.16
C ILE A 90 2.27 12.31 9.54
N GLN A 91 1.56 12.11 8.43
CA GLN A 91 0.84 13.18 7.73
C GLN A 91 -0.69 13.07 7.83
N TYR A 92 -1.20 11.99 8.42
CA TYR A 92 -2.61 11.79 8.68
C TYR A 92 -2.83 10.70 9.74
N ILE A 93 -4.05 10.65 10.27
CA ILE A 93 -4.48 9.58 11.19
C ILE A 93 -5.77 8.93 10.68
N GLN A 94 -5.92 7.63 10.89
CA GLN A 94 -7.14 6.88 10.61
C GLN A 94 -7.91 6.56 11.90
N LEU A 95 -9.22 6.84 11.87
CA LEU A 95 -10.17 6.50 12.93
C LEU A 95 -11.02 5.31 12.49
N ASP A 96 -10.87 4.18 13.18
CA ASP A 96 -11.56 2.94 12.82
C ASP A 96 -12.99 2.82 13.38
N SER A 97 -13.63 1.67 13.27
CA SER A 97 -15.04 1.39 13.55
C SER A 97 -15.55 1.67 14.98
N TRP A 98 -14.71 2.17 15.89
CA TRP A 98 -15.04 2.42 17.28
C TRP A 98 -15.69 3.80 17.55
N TRP A 99 -15.51 4.81 16.67
CA TRP A 99 -15.87 6.20 16.98
C TRP A 99 -17.33 6.62 16.73
N TYR A 100 -18.08 5.86 15.93
CA TYR A 100 -19.47 6.18 15.57
C TYR A 100 -20.49 5.21 16.20
N TYR A 101 -21.78 5.51 16.05
CA TYR A 101 -22.86 4.70 16.60
C TYR A 101 -23.17 3.49 15.73
N LYS A 102 -23.29 2.33 16.39
CA LYS A 102 -23.70 1.06 15.79
C LYS A 102 -25.00 0.59 16.45
N SER A 103 -25.79 -0.17 15.71
CA SER A 103 -27.02 -0.81 16.21
C SER A 103 -27.09 -2.26 15.74
N LEU A 104 -28.22 -2.69 15.18
CA LEU A 104 -28.51 -4.08 14.83
C LEU A 104 -27.41 -4.68 13.97
N ALA A 105 -27.00 -5.89 14.37
CA ALA A 105 -25.89 -6.63 13.77
C ALA A 105 -24.59 -5.82 13.65
N ASP A 106 -24.30 -4.89 14.56
CA ASP A 106 -23.13 -4.00 14.51
C ASP A 106 -23.04 -3.09 13.26
N GLY A 107 -24.15 -2.92 12.55
CA GLY A 107 -24.26 -1.97 11.44
C GLY A 107 -24.30 -0.53 11.93
N VAL A 108 -23.90 0.41 11.06
CA VAL A 108 -23.86 1.84 11.38
C VAL A 108 -25.28 2.37 11.52
N SER A 109 -25.62 2.91 12.68
CA SER A 109 -26.91 3.56 12.93
C SER A 109 -26.83 5.07 12.70
N GLU A 110 -25.71 5.68 13.09
CA GLU A 110 -25.39 7.09 12.88
C GLU A 110 -23.88 7.28 12.77
N TRP A 111 -23.41 7.88 11.68
CA TRP A 111 -21.99 8.10 11.40
C TRP A 111 -21.54 9.48 11.89
N THR A 112 -21.59 9.66 13.21
CA THR A 112 -21.18 10.87 13.90
C THR A 112 -20.34 10.53 15.13
N ALA A 113 -19.56 11.50 15.59
CA ALA A 113 -18.72 11.35 16.77
C ALA A 113 -19.56 11.06 18.01
N ARG A 114 -19.18 10.03 18.77
CA ARG A 114 -19.78 9.73 20.07
C ARG A 114 -19.20 10.65 21.16
N PRO A 115 -20.02 11.39 21.95
CA PRO A 115 -19.52 12.28 22.99
C PRO A 115 -18.74 11.59 24.13
N ASP A 116 -18.97 10.30 24.36
CA ASP A 116 -18.21 9.52 25.35
C ASP A 116 -16.80 9.13 24.86
N ILE A 117 -16.55 9.25 23.55
CA ILE A 117 -15.26 8.96 22.89
C ILE A 117 -14.55 10.26 22.52
N PHE A 118 -15.29 11.21 21.96
CA PHE A 118 -14.86 12.54 21.52
C PHE A 118 -15.77 13.60 22.15
N PRO A 119 -15.49 14.03 23.39
CA PRO A 119 -16.30 15.03 24.10
C PRO A 119 -16.45 16.35 23.34
N ASP A 120 -15.43 16.76 22.57
CA ASP A 120 -15.45 17.99 21.76
C ASP A 120 -15.85 17.72 20.30
N GLY A 121 -16.25 16.48 19.98
CA GLY A 121 -16.54 16.01 18.63
C GLY A 121 -15.31 15.99 17.71
N LEU A 122 -15.51 15.58 16.46
CA LEU A 122 -14.41 15.49 15.48
C LEU A 122 -13.85 16.85 15.07
N GLU A 123 -14.64 17.92 15.10
CA GLU A 123 -14.14 19.29 14.87
C GLU A 123 -13.18 19.72 15.99
N GLY A 124 -13.54 19.45 17.25
CA GLY A 124 -12.68 19.71 18.40
C GLY A 124 -11.38 18.91 18.34
N LEU A 125 -11.48 17.61 18.04
CA LEU A 125 -10.32 16.76 17.80
C LEU A 125 -9.42 17.31 16.69
N ASN A 126 -9.99 17.67 15.52
CA ASN A 126 -9.21 18.15 14.39
C ASN A 126 -8.42 19.43 14.74
N LYS A 127 -9.01 20.34 15.52
CA LYS A 127 -8.32 21.53 16.06
C LYS A 127 -7.17 21.14 16.99
N LYS A 128 -7.37 20.18 17.90
CA LYS A 128 -6.32 19.66 18.81
C LYS A 128 -5.17 19.00 18.05
N LEU A 129 -5.46 18.40 16.90
CA LEU A 129 -4.48 17.80 16.00
C LEU A 129 -3.83 18.80 15.02
N ALA A 130 -4.04 20.11 15.21
CA ALA A 130 -3.55 21.15 14.30
C ALA A 130 -3.97 20.94 12.84
N ASN A 131 -5.22 20.54 12.62
CA ASN A 131 -5.84 20.24 11.34
C ASN A 131 -5.20 19.06 10.57
N LEU A 132 -4.54 18.14 11.28
CA LEU A 132 -4.05 16.90 10.67
C LEU A 132 -5.20 16.21 9.89
N PRO A 133 -4.98 15.84 8.62
CA PRO A 133 -5.97 15.11 7.82
C PRO A 133 -6.44 13.81 8.49
N ILE A 134 -7.72 13.50 8.31
CA ILE A 134 -8.35 12.32 8.90
C ILE A 134 -8.80 11.36 7.80
N ALA A 135 -8.44 10.09 7.95
CA ALA A 135 -9.07 8.96 7.28
C ALA A 135 -10.09 8.34 8.24
N ALA A 136 -11.25 7.90 7.75
CA ALA A 136 -12.28 7.37 8.62
C ALA A 136 -12.99 6.15 8.05
N HIS A 137 -13.17 5.17 8.92
CA HIS A 137 -13.84 3.91 8.66
C HIS A 137 -15.37 4.03 8.62
N ASN A 138 -16.01 3.23 7.77
CA ASN A 138 -17.42 2.91 7.86
C ASN A 138 -17.71 1.43 7.56
N ARG A 139 -18.68 0.84 8.25
CA ARG A 139 -19.22 -0.52 7.98
C ARG A 139 -20.36 -0.45 6.94
N TYR A 140 -21.18 -1.49 6.89
CA TYR A 140 -22.53 -1.41 6.34
C TYR A 140 -23.48 -0.58 7.22
N TRP A 141 -24.57 -0.09 6.62
CA TRP A 141 -25.62 0.62 7.34
C TRP A 141 -26.60 -0.36 7.98
N SER A 142 -26.98 -0.10 9.24
CA SER A 142 -27.98 -0.92 9.93
C SER A 142 -29.39 -0.68 9.37
N SER A 143 -30.28 -1.66 9.48
CA SER A 143 -31.67 -1.52 9.02
C SER A 143 -32.46 -0.44 9.77
N ASP A 144 -32.05 -0.10 11.00
CA ASP A 144 -32.66 0.92 11.84
C ASP A 144 -31.88 2.25 11.85
N THR A 145 -31.01 2.47 10.86
CA THR A 145 -30.23 3.71 10.77
C THR A 145 -31.13 4.94 10.77
N ILE A 146 -30.70 5.97 11.51
CA ILE A 146 -31.50 7.20 11.68
C ILE A 146 -31.68 7.95 10.36
N TYR A 147 -30.79 7.72 9.39
CA TYR A 147 -30.81 8.40 8.09
C TYR A 147 -32.04 8.03 7.26
N THR A 148 -32.68 6.88 7.52
CA THR A 148 -33.94 6.49 6.86
C THR A 148 -35.10 7.46 7.09
N LYS A 149 -35.00 8.34 8.10
CA LYS A 149 -35.99 9.39 8.39
C LYS A 149 -35.96 10.53 7.37
N ASN A 150 -34.79 10.83 6.82
CA ASN A 150 -34.55 12.01 5.99
C ASN A 150 -34.10 11.65 4.57
N TYR A 151 -33.63 10.41 4.36
CA TYR A 151 -33.05 9.94 3.13
C TYR A 151 -33.63 8.57 2.74
N SER A 152 -33.58 8.29 1.46
CA SER A 152 -34.13 7.08 0.86
C SER A 152 -33.15 5.92 1.01
N PHE A 153 -33.55 4.88 1.76
CA PHE A 153 -32.77 3.67 1.97
C PHE A 153 -33.57 2.44 1.54
N ILE A 154 -32.89 1.47 0.92
CA ILE A 154 -33.42 0.12 0.79
C ILE A 154 -33.09 -0.64 2.07
N ILE A 155 -34.08 -1.31 2.64
CA ILE A 155 -33.96 -2.02 3.92
C ILE A 155 -34.15 -3.51 3.69
N ASP A 156 -33.23 -4.31 4.21
CA ASP A 156 -33.34 -5.76 4.35
C ASP A 156 -33.54 -6.09 5.82
N ASN A 157 -34.81 -6.15 6.23
CA ASN A 157 -35.18 -6.45 7.62
C ASN A 157 -34.80 -7.87 8.06
N LEU A 158 -34.59 -8.80 7.13
CA LEU A 158 -34.22 -10.17 7.47
C LEU A 158 -32.76 -10.24 7.89
N ASN A 159 -31.89 -9.51 7.18
CA ASN A 159 -30.45 -9.48 7.45
C ASN A 159 -30.00 -8.26 8.25
N LEU A 160 -30.96 -7.42 8.69
CA LEU A 160 -30.77 -6.24 9.53
C LEU A 160 -29.79 -5.21 8.93
N LYS A 161 -29.81 -5.07 7.61
CA LYS A 161 -28.93 -4.17 6.85
C LYS A 161 -29.75 -3.20 6.01
N SER A 162 -29.17 -2.07 5.66
CA SER A 162 -29.76 -1.12 4.71
C SER A 162 -28.71 -0.58 3.75
N LEU A 163 -29.17 0.13 2.70
CA LEU A 163 -28.30 0.75 1.71
C LEU A 163 -28.92 2.07 1.24
N PRO A 164 -28.17 3.19 1.23
CA PRO A 164 -28.67 4.45 0.68
C PRO A 164 -28.92 4.30 -0.82
N LEU A 165 -30.04 4.83 -1.30
CA LEU A 165 -30.34 4.90 -2.73
C LEU A 165 -29.45 5.95 -3.41
N GLY A 166 -28.94 5.62 -4.60
CA GLY A 166 -27.94 6.45 -5.27
C GLY A 166 -28.45 7.76 -5.87
N ASN A 167 -29.76 7.99 -5.89
CA ASN A 167 -30.40 9.20 -6.42
C ASN A 167 -30.82 10.20 -5.33
N ASP A 168 -30.39 10.00 -4.09
CA ASP A 168 -30.64 10.89 -2.96
C ASP A 168 -29.39 11.73 -2.61
N SER A 169 -29.57 12.77 -1.80
CA SER A 169 -28.56 13.70 -1.30
C SER A 169 -27.69 13.16 -0.15
N PHE A 170 -28.00 11.98 0.39
CA PHE A 170 -27.33 11.38 1.55
C PHE A 170 -25.80 11.49 1.51
N TRP A 171 -25.16 10.98 0.45
CA TRP A 171 -23.71 11.00 0.34
C TRP A 171 -23.13 12.41 0.20
N ILE A 172 -23.86 13.32 -0.45
CA ILE A 172 -23.45 14.71 -0.62
C ILE A 172 -23.41 15.39 0.74
N ASP A 173 -24.47 15.25 1.53
CA ASP A 173 -24.57 15.87 2.86
C ASP A 173 -23.53 15.28 3.82
N LEU A 174 -23.37 13.96 3.82
CA LEU A 174 -22.40 13.25 4.68
C LEU A 174 -20.96 13.72 4.40
N PHE A 175 -20.57 13.78 3.14
CA PHE A 175 -19.22 14.18 2.75
C PHE A 175 -18.98 15.68 2.83
N ASN A 176 -19.96 16.51 2.51
CA ASN A 176 -19.87 17.96 2.71
C ASN A 176 -19.60 18.30 4.18
N TYR A 177 -20.40 17.71 5.08
CA TYR A 177 -20.22 17.90 6.51
C TYR A 177 -18.82 17.43 6.95
N SER A 178 -18.41 16.25 6.49
CA SER A 178 -17.19 15.62 6.99
C SER A 178 -15.91 16.26 6.49
N SER A 179 -15.84 16.64 5.21
CA SER A 179 -14.69 17.36 4.67
C SER A 179 -14.55 18.76 5.29
N THR A 180 -15.68 19.45 5.50
CA THR A 180 -15.68 20.86 5.92
C THR A 180 -15.42 21.04 7.42
N ASN A 181 -15.94 20.14 8.26
CA ASN A 181 -15.90 20.35 9.71
C ASN A 181 -14.74 19.64 10.41
N TRP A 182 -14.19 18.57 9.83
CA TRP A 182 -13.12 17.80 10.51
C TRP A 182 -12.06 17.23 9.57
N ASN A 183 -11.93 17.78 8.36
CA ASN A 183 -10.86 17.48 7.40
C ASN A 183 -10.76 15.99 7.02
N LEU A 184 -11.91 15.35 6.75
CA LEU A 184 -11.95 14.02 6.16
C LEU A 184 -11.31 14.07 4.75
N ILE A 185 -10.27 13.25 4.52
CA ILE A 185 -9.62 13.10 3.22
C ILE A 185 -9.78 11.72 2.60
N LEU A 186 -10.07 10.70 3.41
CA LEU A 186 -10.26 9.32 2.96
C LEU A 186 -11.42 8.68 3.71
N TYR A 187 -12.41 8.20 2.95
CA TYR A 187 -13.49 7.37 3.47
C TYR A 187 -13.19 5.90 3.19
N GLU A 188 -13.07 5.09 4.22
CA GLU A 188 -12.91 3.65 4.12
C GLU A 188 -14.28 2.96 4.15
N GLN A 189 -14.69 2.37 3.03
CA GLN A 189 -15.85 1.50 2.97
C GLN A 189 -15.43 0.06 3.27
N ASP A 190 -15.77 -0.40 4.47
CA ASP A 190 -15.45 -1.73 4.96
C ASP A 190 -16.67 -2.67 4.95
N TRP A 191 -16.42 -3.96 5.23
CA TRP A 191 -17.40 -5.04 5.28
C TRP A 191 -18.20 -5.14 3.98
N MET A 192 -17.57 -4.80 2.86
CA MET A 192 -18.23 -4.79 1.56
C MET A 192 -18.70 -6.19 1.16
N ASN A 193 -17.94 -7.23 1.50
CA ASN A 193 -18.35 -8.62 1.32
C ASN A 193 -19.66 -8.91 2.09
N HIS A 194 -19.77 -8.53 3.36
CA HIS A 194 -20.99 -8.69 4.18
C HIS A 194 -22.15 -7.87 3.62
N GLN A 195 -21.92 -6.61 3.26
CA GLN A 195 -22.93 -5.77 2.61
C GLN A 195 -23.42 -6.38 1.30
N THR A 196 -22.58 -7.05 0.52
CA THR A 196 -23.00 -7.59 -0.79
C THR A 196 -23.55 -9.01 -0.71
N ILE A 197 -23.00 -9.87 0.15
CA ILE A 197 -23.36 -11.30 0.26
C ILE A 197 -24.61 -11.47 1.13
N ASP A 198 -24.70 -10.76 2.25
CA ASP A 198 -25.79 -10.97 3.20
C ASP A 198 -27.03 -10.17 2.78
N PHE A 199 -26.84 -8.92 2.34
CA PHE A 199 -27.93 -8.05 1.90
C PHE A 199 -28.58 -8.63 0.64
N ILE A 200 -29.83 -9.09 0.78
CA ILE A 200 -30.59 -9.72 -0.29
C ILE A 200 -30.77 -8.77 -1.50
N PRO A 201 -31.08 -7.47 -1.34
CA PRO A 201 -31.31 -6.58 -2.47
C PRO A 201 -30.13 -6.48 -3.44
N THR A 202 -28.87 -6.38 -2.97
CA THR A 202 -27.68 -6.33 -3.87
C THR A 202 -27.44 -7.61 -4.66
N ARG A 203 -28.09 -8.72 -4.27
CA ARG A 203 -28.03 -10.01 -4.98
C ARG A 203 -29.18 -10.19 -5.97
N GLN A 204 -30.30 -9.51 -5.76
CA GLN A 204 -31.53 -9.69 -6.53
C GLN A 204 -31.79 -8.56 -7.53
N GLU A 205 -31.40 -7.33 -7.17
CA GLU A 205 -31.52 -6.14 -7.99
C GLU A 205 -30.32 -5.98 -8.91
N PHE A 206 -30.60 -5.73 -10.19
CA PHE A 206 -29.59 -5.75 -11.26
C PHE A 206 -28.49 -4.70 -11.08
N ASP A 207 -28.85 -3.44 -10.82
CA ASP A 207 -27.92 -2.30 -10.78
C ASP A 207 -27.65 -1.72 -9.39
N LEU A 208 -28.30 -2.23 -8.35
CA LEU A 208 -28.31 -1.59 -7.03
C LEU A 208 -26.89 -1.39 -6.45
N GLY A 209 -26.05 -2.42 -6.53
CA GLY A 209 -24.66 -2.32 -6.04
C GLY A 209 -23.83 -1.29 -6.81
N ARG A 210 -24.03 -1.19 -8.13
CA ARG A 210 -23.36 -0.18 -8.97
C ARG A 210 -23.84 1.23 -8.63
N GLN A 211 -25.15 1.44 -8.48
CA GLN A 211 -25.73 2.74 -8.10
C GLN A 211 -25.22 3.23 -6.75
N TRP A 212 -25.16 2.33 -5.76
CA TRP A 212 -24.60 2.64 -4.44
C TRP A 212 -23.14 3.12 -4.54
N LEU A 213 -22.27 2.35 -5.20
CA LEU A 213 -20.85 2.68 -5.27
C LEU A 213 -20.58 3.93 -6.12
N ILE A 214 -21.29 4.10 -7.24
CA ILE A 214 -21.15 5.30 -8.10
C ILE A 214 -21.64 6.56 -7.38
N SER A 215 -22.77 6.50 -6.67
CA SER A 215 -23.29 7.68 -5.94
C SER A 215 -22.34 8.13 -4.83
N MET A 216 -21.79 7.19 -4.06
CA MET A 216 -20.73 7.46 -3.08
C MET A 216 -19.49 8.07 -3.77
N GLY A 217 -19.05 7.50 -4.88
CA GLY A 217 -17.92 7.99 -5.67
C GLY A 217 -18.10 9.40 -6.22
N ASN A 218 -19.29 9.72 -6.72
CA ASN A 218 -19.64 11.04 -7.25
C ASN A 218 -19.61 12.10 -6.15
N ALA A 219 -20.19 11.80 -4.98
CA ALA A 219 -20.13 12.70 -3.83
C ALA A 219 -18.68 12.90 -3.36
N ALA A 220 -17.89 11.82 -3.26
CA ALA A 220 -16.48 11.90 -2.87
C ALA A 220 -15.69 12.81 -3.82
N ASN A 221 -16.01 12.78 -5.11
CA ASN A 221 -15.38 13.64 -6.10
C ASN A 221 -15.68 15.14 -5.89
N LEU A 222 -16.91 15.48 -5.50
CA LEU A 222 -17.33 16.86 -5.22
C LEU A 222 -16.59 17.46 -4.02
N PHE A 223 -16.32 16.65 -2.99
CA PHE A 223 -15.75 17.11 -1.73
C PHE A 223 -14.27 16.75 -1.55
N ASN A 224 -13.61 16.33 -2.63
CA ASN A 224 -12.19 15.97 -2.63
C ASN A 224 -11.79 14.87 -1.64
N ILE A 225 -12.68 13.91 -1.42
CA ILE A 225 -12.45 12.73 -0.58
C ILE A 225 -12.06 11.56 -1.48
N ASN A 226 -11.01 10.83 -1.08
CA ASN A 226 -10.67 9.54 -1.70
C ASN A 226 -11.40 8.40 -0.97
N ILE A 227 -11.47 7.24 -1.61
CA ILE A 227 -12.17 6.06 -1.07
C ILE A 227 -11.20 4.87 -1.01
N GLN A 228 -11.18 4.21 0.13
CA GLN A 228 -10.58 2.90 0.34
C GLN A 228 -11.66 1.82 0.37
N TYR A 229 -11.47 0.74 -0.38
CA TYR A 229 -12.31 -0.46 -0.27
C TYR A 229 -11.69 -1.50 0.65
N CYS A 230 -12.45 -1.97 1.63
CA CYS A 230 -12.03 -3.01 2.56
C CYS A 230 -12.99 -4.22 2.56
N MET A 231 -12.43 -5.41 2.80
CA MET A 231 -13.09 -6.70 2.61
C MET A 231 -13.79 -6.81 1.24
N SER A 232 -13.12 -6.29 0.22
CA SER A 232 -13.71 -6.10 -1.10
C SER A 232 -13.71 -7.40 -1.91
N LEU A 233 -14.85 -7.72 -2.53
CA LEU A 233 -14.94 -8.80 -3.52
C LEU A 233 -14.33 -8.32 -4.85
N PRO A 234 -13.87 -9.22 -5.74
CA PRO A 234 -13.37 -8.84 -7.06
C PRO A 234 -14.30 -7.94 -7.87
N ARG A 235 -15.62 -8.08 -7.68
CA ARG A 235 -16.62 -7.20 -8.31
C ARG A 235 -16.58 -5.75 -7.81
N HIS A 236 -16.23 -5.49 -6.56
CA HIS A 236 -16.07 -4.13 -6.05
C HIS A 236 -14.81 -3.50 -6.63
N ALA A 237 -13.71 -4.27 -6.69
CA ALA A 237 -12.48 -3.83 -7.35
C ALA A 237 -12.74 -3.49 -8.83
N LEU A 238 -13.50 -4.33 -9.57
CA LEU A 238 -13.90 -4.02 -10.95
C LEU A 238 -14.77 -2.76 -11.04
N GLN A 239 -15.73 -2.58 -10.13
CA GLN A 239 -16.59 -1.39 -10.11
C GLN A 239 -15.80 -0.09 -9.89
N SER A 240 -14.60 -0.16 -9.29
CA SER A 240 -13.71 1.00 -9.14
C SER A 240 -13.25 1.59 -10.48
N LEU A 241 -13.37 0.86 -11.59
CA LEU A 241 -13.07 1.37 -12.93
C LEU A 241 -13.95 2.57 -13.32
N GLU A 242 -15.15 2.66 -12.74
CA GLU A 242 -16.07 3.79 -12.97
C GLU A 242 -15.96 4.86 -11.88
N ILE A 243 -15.06 4.69 -10.90
CA ILE A 243 -14.98 5.54 -9.71
C ILE A 243 -13.53 5.93 -9.48
N ASP A 244 -13.15 7.06 -10.07
CA ASP A 244 -11.80 7.62 -10.03
C ASP A 244 -11.31 7.92 -8.60
N ARG A 245 -12.23 8.23 -7.68
CA ARG A 245 -11.93 8.47 -6.25
C ARG A 245 -11.65 7.22 -5.45
N VAL A 246 -11.93 6.03 -5.96
CA VAL A 246 -11.43 4.80 -5.32
C VAL A 246 -9.97 4.66 -5.75
N THR A 247 -9.09 4.99 -4.81
CA THR A 247 -7.64 5.07 -5.02
C THR A 247 -6.92 3.82 -4.51
N GLN A 248 -7.53 3.09 -3.57
CA GLN A 248 -6.92 1.94 -2.90
C GLN A 248 -7.92 0.90 -2.42
N ALA A 249 -7.41 -0.32 -2.21
CA ALA A 249 -8.17 -1.40 -1.62
C ALA A 249 -7.28 -2.28 -0.76
N ARG A 250 -7.82 -2.81 0.35
CA ARG A 250 -7.15 -3.85 1.13
C ARG A 250 -7.01 -5.11 0.30
N VAL A 251 -5.80 -5.62 0.21
CA VAL A 251 -5.43 -6.80 -0.60
C VAL A 251 -5.06 -8.02 0.24
N SER A 252 -5.37 -7.96 1.54
CA SER A 252 -5.13 -9.00 2.52
C SER A 252 -6.33 -9.22 3.43
N ASP A 253 -6.21 -10.19 4.34
CA ASP A 253 -7.04 -10.30 5.53
C ASP A 253 -6.71 -9.17 6.55
N ASP A 254 -7.43 -9.14 7.67
CA ASP A 254 -7.15 -8.24 8.79
C ASP A 254 -5.84 -8.62 9.51
N TYR A 255 -5.05 -7.62 9.92
CA TYR A 255 -3.80 -7.81 10.65
C TYR A 255 -4.02 -8.51 12.00
N TYR A 256 -5.16 -8.29 12.64
CA TYR A 256 -5.58 -9.04 13.83
C TYR A 256 -5.44 -10.57 13.64
N VAL A 257 -5.88 -11.09 12.49
CA VAL A 257 -5.85 -12.53 12.19
C VAL A 257 -4.40 -13.02 12.09
N HIS A 258 -3.47 -12.16 11.68
CA HIS A 258 -2.04 -12.46 11.71
C HIS A 258 -1.50 -12.60 13.13
N ILE A 259 -1.66 -11.57 13.94
CA ILE A 259 -1.03 -11.53 15.28
C ILE A 259 -1.65 -12.57 16.22
N VAL A 260 -2.94 -12.89 16.07
CA VAL A 260 -3.68 -13.83 16.94
C VAL A 260 -3.74 -15.25 16.40
N ASN A 261 -4.07 -15.43 15.11
CA ASN A 261 -4.29 -16.75 14.51
C ASN A 261 -3.11 -17.25 13.66
N LYS A 262 -2.05 -16.44 13.52
CA LYS A 262 -0.85 -16.74 12.72
C LYS A 262 -1.18 -17.01 11.24
N ILE A 263 -2.28 -16.44 10.75
CA ILE A 263 -2.60 -16.45 9.32
C ILE A 263 -1.72 -15.38 8.63
N PRO A 264 -0.99 -15.72 7.57
CA PRO A 264 0.00 -14.83 6.98
C PRO A 264 -0.65 -13.74 6.11
N GLN A 265 -1.14 -12.69 6.78
CA GLN A 265 -1.81 -11.53 6.19
C GLN A 265 -0.95 -10.83 5.12
N TRP A 266 0.36 -10.72 5.34
CA TRP A 266 1.34 -10.13 4.41
C TRP A 266 1.42 -10.78 3.02
N LYS A 267 0.79 -11.94 2.77
CA LYS A 267 0.81 -12.66 1.49
C LYS A 267 -0.08 -12.00 0.44
N ILE A 268 0.35 -10.85 -0.08
CA ILE A 268 -0.44 -9.99 -0.97
C ILE A 268 -0.14 -10.16 -2.47
N GLY A 269 0.72 -11.11 -2.87
CA GLY A 269 1.30 -11.14 -4.22
C GLY A 269 0.27 -11.16 -5.38
N ILE A 270 -0.76 -12.01 -5.30
CA ILE A 270 -1.79 -12.15 -6.35
C ILE A 270 -2.82 -11.01 -6.30
N SER A 271 -3.27 -10.66 -5.09
CA SER A 271 -4.28 -9.62 -4.89
C SER A 271 -3.72 -8.24 -5.26
N SER A 272 -2.43 -7.98 -5.02
CA SER A 272 -1.73 -6.76 -5.46
C SER A 272 -1.67 -6.63 -6.98
N MET A 273 -1.49 -7.74 -7.71
CA MET A 273 -1.53 -7.74 -9.18
C MET A 273 -2.88 -7.22 -9.67
N LEU A 274 -3.99 -7.76 -9.14
CA LEU A 274 -5.33 -7.37 -9.55
C LEU A 274 -5.64 -5.92 -9.19
N ALA A 275 -5.37 -5.51 -7.95
CA ALA A 275 -5.62 -4.14 -7.50
C ALA A 275 -4.88 -3.12 -8.37
N ASN A 276 -3.59 -3.36 -8.63
CA ASN A 276 -2.79 -2.45 -9.46
C ASN A 276 -3.24 -2.42 -10.92
N ALA A 277 -3.61 -3.57 -11.49
CA ALA A 277 -4.20 -3.64 -12.83
C ALA A 277 -5.51 -2.83 -12.94
N LEU A 278 -6.25 -2.65 -11.85
CA LEU A 278 -7.47 -1.84 -11.84
C LEU A 278 -7.20 -0.37 -11.46
N GLY A 279 -5.94 0.01 -11.29
CA GLY A 279 -5.54 1.38 -10.95
C GLY A 279 -5.66 1.70 -9.46
N LEU A 280 -5.81 0.68 -8.61
CA LEU A 280 -5.87 0.81 -7.16
C LEU A 280 -4.49 0.58 -6.53
N ALA A 281 -4.18 1.30 -5.46
CA ALA A 281 -3.02 1.03 -4.64
C ALA A 281 -3.33 -0.16 -3.69
N PRO A 282 -2.53 -1.24 -3.73
CA PRO A 282 -2.70 -2.37 -2.82
C PRO A 282 -2.40 -1.97 -1.37
N PHE A 283 -3.40 -1.95 -0.50
CA PHE A 283 -3.19 -1.73 0.94
C PHE A 283 -2.97 -3.07 1.64
N LYS A 284 -1.80 -3.23 2.28
CA LYS A 284 -1.47 -4.41 3.07
C LYS A 284 -2.22 -4.45 4.39
N ASP A 285 -2.90 -3.43 4.89
CA ASP A 285 -3.28 -3.33 6.32
C ASP A 285 -2.14 -2.81 7.21
N VAL A 286 -2.49 -2.46 8.44
CA VAL A 286 -1.65 -2.01 9.54
C VAL A 286 -0.61 -3.04 9.94
N PHE A 287 0.33 -2.63 10.79
CA PHE A 287 1.33 -3.51 11.38
C PHE A 287 1.84 -2.96 12.71
N TRP A 288 2.43 -3.84 13.51
CA TRP A 288 3.30 -3.44 14.62
C TRP A 288 4.76 -3.42 14.17
N SER A 289 5.43 -2.31 14.41
CA SER A 289 6.88 -2.19 14.25
C SER A 289 7.65 -2.99 15.28
N ASN A 290 7.07 -3.31 16.44
CA ASN A 290 7.67 -4.19 17.44
C ASN A 290 7.00 -5.57 17.51
N SER A 291 7.77 -6.59 17.88
CA SER A 291 7.22 -7.94 18.05
C SER A 291 6.12 -8.00 19.11
N ILE A 292 6.30 -7.29 20.21
CA ILE A 292 5.41 -7.32 21.37
C ILE A 292 4.94 -5.90 21.64
N GLN A 293 3.64 -5.76 21.85
CA GLN A 293 2.97 -4.53 22.26
C GLN A 293 2.31 -4.76 23.63
N PRO A 294 2.99 -4.48 24.75
CA PRO A 294 2.44 -4.72 26.08
C PRO A 294 1.15 -3.95 26.34
N GLY A 295 0.14 -4.64 26.88
CA GLY A 295 -1.18 -4.06 27.12
C GLY A 295 -2.09 -4.02 25.90
N ALA A 296 -1.67 -4.53 24.74
CA ALA A 296 -2.54 -4.59 23.57
C ALA A 296 -3.83 -5.40 23.88
N PRO A 297 -5.00 -5.02 23.32
CA PRO A 297 -6.32 -5.58 23.65
C PRO A 297 -6.55 -6.98 23.03
N TYR A 298 -5.49 -7.74 22.82
CA TYR A 298 -5.50 -9.03 22.14
C TYR A 298 -5.08 -10.15 23.10
N LYS A 299 -5.09 -11.40 22.60
CA LYS A 299 -4.63 -12.54 23.40
C LYS A 299 -3.18 -12.30 23.85
N VAL A 300 -2.80 -12.83 25.02
CA VAL A 300 -1.43 -12.73 25.56
C VAL A 300 -0.36 -13.27 24.58
N THR A 301 -0.76 -14.16 23.67
CA THR A 301 0.10 -14.72 22.61
C THR A 301 0.19 -13.86 21.34
N ALA A 302 -0.53 -12.74 21.28
CA ALA A 302 -0.51 -11.82 20.15
C ALA A 302 0.89 -11.25 20.02
N ARG A 303 1.47 -11.44 18.84
CA ARG A 303 2.86 -11.09 18.54
C ARG A 303 3.06 -11.00 17.05
N GLU A 304 3.78 -9.96 16.62
CA GLU A 304 4.39 -9.86 15.31
C GLU A 304 5.70 -10.65 15.32
N ALA A 305 5.81 -11.68 14.48
CA ALA A 305 6.98 -12.53 14.44
C ALA A 305 8.13 -11.89 13.66
N LEU A 306 7.81 -11.13 12.61
CA LEU A 306 8.75 -10.53 11.68
C LEU A 306 8.33 -9.09 11.33
N PRO A 307 8.51 -8.11 12.23
CA PRO A 307 8.09 -6.73 11.99
C PRO A 307 8.71 -6.11 10.73
N ASP A 308 9.98 -6.44 10.44
CA ASP A 308 10.65 -6.02 9.22
C ASP A 308 9.92 -6.48 7.95
N ARG A 309 9.36 -7.70 7.95
CA ARG A 309 8.59 -8.23 6.81
C ARG A 309 7.31 -7.43 6.61
N GLU A 310 6.57 -7.13 7.69
CA GLU A 310 5.33 -6.37 7.57
C GLU A 310 5.55 -4.96 7.00
N ILE A 311 6.59 -4.27 7.48
CA ILE A 311 6.93 -2.92 7.00
C ILE A 311 7.45 -2.97 5.56
N LEU A 312 8.31 -3.95 5.25
CA LEU A 312 8.81 -4.17 3.90
C LEU A 312 7.65 -4.40 2.92
N ILE A 313 6.75 -5.35 3.21
CA ILE A 313 5.62 -5.66 2.34
C ILE A 313 4.69 -4.45 2.22
N ALA A 314 4.41 -3.73 3.30
CA ALA A 314 3.60 -2.50 3.24
C ALA A 314 4.24 -1.45 2.33
N THR A 315 5.56 -1.24 2.45
CA THR A 315 6.31 -0.29 1.62
C THR A 315 6.27 -0.67 0.14
N LEU A 316 6.56 -1.94 -0.17
CA LEU A 316 6.65 -2.44 -1.54
C LEU A 316 5.27 -2.71 -2.18
N SER A 317 4.19 -2.66 -1.41
CA SER A 317 2.82 -2.75 -1.92
C SER A 317 2.42 -1.55 -2.77
N THR A 318 3.14 -0.43 -2.69
CA THR A 318 2.77 0.89 -3.25
C THR A 318 1.48 1.51 -2.71
N GLY A 319 0.78 0.87 -1.76
CA GLY A 319 -0.34 1.44 -1.01
C GLY A 319 0.09 2.23 0.23
N PRO A 320 -0.83 2.43 1.17
CA PRO A 320 -0.55 3.02 2.47
C PRO A 320 0.45 2.19 3.28
N VAL A 321 1.24 2.90 4.09
CA VAL A 321 2.04 2.33 5.17
C VAL A 321 1.44 2.82 6.49
N ALA A 322 0.75 1.91 7.18
CA ALA A 322 -0.12 2.23 8.31
C ALA A 322 0.48 1.72 9.62
N VAL A 323 1.12 2.62 10.36
CA VAL A 323 1.72 2.32 11.68
C VAL A 323 0.61 2.20 12.72
N ALA A 324 0.73 1.23 13.63
CA ALA A 324 -0.34 0.87 14.56
C ALA A 324 0.16 0.43 15.95
N ASP A 325 1.42 0.73 16.25
CA ASP A 325 2.08 0.50 17.53
C ASP A 325 1.48 1.37 18.65
N SER A 326 1.60 0.95 19.91
CA SER A 326 1.39 1.87 21.03
C SER A 326 2.42 3.00 20.99
N ILE A 327 2.06 4.17 21.55
CA ILE A 327 2.93 5.35 21.59
C ILE A 327 4.33 5.03 22.13
N ASN A 328 4.40 4.18 23.16
CA ASN A 328 5.65 3.88 23.87
C ASN A 328 6.44 2.70 23.30
N TYR A 329 5.92 2.00 22.29
CA TYR A 329 6.55 0.82 21.68
C TYR A 329 6.62 0.96 20.16
N ILE A 330 6.88 2.16 19.68
CA ILE A 330 7.20 2.42 18.29
C ILE A 330 8.70 2.23 18.04
N ASP A 331 9.07 1.57 16.93
CA ASP A 331 10.45 1.43 16.48
C ASP A 331 10.69 2.34 15.26
N ASP A 332 11.13 3.56 15.53
CA ASP A 332 11.39 4.59 14.53
C ASP A 332 12.41 4.14 13.50
N ILE A 333 13.50 3.50 13.95
CA ILE A 333 14.59 3.08 13.06
C ILE A 333 14.04 2.10 12.03
N ARG A 334 13.18 1.17 12.46
CA ARG A 334 12.55 0.20 11.59
C ARG A 334 11.53 0.84 10.64
N ILE A 335 10.66 1.70 11.16
CA ILE A 335 9.62 2.37 10.36
C ILE A 335 10.25 3.29 9.32
N MET A 336 11.25 4.08 9.69
CA MET A 336 11.90 5.06 8.81
C MET A 336 12.68 4.43 7.65
N LYS A 337 12.78 3.09 7.57
CA LYS A 337 13.23 2.39 6.35
C LYS A 337 12.24 2.51 5.19
N CYS A 338 10.97 2.82 5.44
CA CYS A 338 9.94 2.95 4.40
C CYS A 338 9.87 4.33 3.74
N CYS A 339 10.40 5.38 4.39
CA CYS A 339 10.13 6.76 4.00
C CYS A 339 11.33 7.68 4.19
N ARG A 340 11.23 8.89 3.65
CA ARG A 340 12.16 10.00 3.90
C ARG A 340 11.88 10.64 5.27
N GLN A 341 12.73 11.57 5.69
CA GLN A 341 12.57 12.29 6.96
C GLN A 341 11.23 13.05 7.10
N ASP A 342 10.58 13.44 6.00
CA ASP A 342 9.27 14.12 6.00
C ASP A 342 8.06 13.17 5.93
N GLY A 343 8.31 11.86 5.94
CA GLY A 343 7.28 10.83 5.88
C GLY A 343 6.82 10.47 4.48
N LEU A 344 7.40 11.06 3.42
CA LEU A 344 7.14 10.62 2.04
C LEU A 344 7.64 9.19 1.85
N ILE A 345 6.74 8.26 1.52
CA ILE A 345 7.05 6.85 1.37
C ILE A 345 7.87 6.63 0.10
N LEU A 346 9.00 5.93 0.23
CA LEU A 346 9.86 5.56 -0.88
C LEU A 346 9.34 4.27 -1.51
N LYS A 347 8.73 4.40 -2.69
CA LYS A 347 8.02 3.31 -3.35
C LYS A 347 8.72 2.84 -4.63
N PRO A 348 8.58 1.55 -4.98
CA PRO A 348 8.86 1.09 -6.32
C PRO A 348 7.83 1.61 -7.33
N SER A 349 8.11 1.48 -8.62
CA SER A 349 7.22 1.96 -9.70
C SER A 349 5.96 1.09 -9.87
N ARG A 350 5.96 -0.13 -9.33
CA ARG A 350 4.82 -1.05 -9.31
C ARG A 350 4.78 -1.80 -7.97
N PRO A 351 3.64 -2.35 -7.51
CA PRO A 351 3.64 -3.16 -6.30
C PRO A 351 4.48 -4.42 -6.45
N LEU A 352 4.88 -4.96 -5.32
CA LEU A 352 5.38 -6.31 -5.17
C LEU A 352 4.31 -7.34 -5.57
N THR A 353 4.63 -8.16 -6.57
CA THR A 353 3.71 -9.18 -7.10
C THR A 353 4.37 -10.54 -7.19
N MET A 354 3.56 -11.59 -7.16
CA MET A 354 4.06 -12.96 -7.32
C MET A 354 4.66 -13.17 -8.71
N ILE A 355 5.84 -13.79 -8.79
CA ILE A 355 6.48 -14.05 -10.09
C ILE A 355 5.75 -15.15 -10.85
N ASP A 356 5.79 -15.08 -12.18
CA ASP A 356 5.04 -15.99 -13.05
C ASP A 356 5.37 -17.46 -12.80
N LEU A 357 6.65 -17.77 -12.56
CA LEU A 357 7.12 -19.12 -12.25
C LEU A 357 6.34 -19.77 -11.10
N LEU A 358 6.08 -19.01 -10.03
CA LEU A 358 5.39 -19.53 -8.85
C LEU A 358 3.89 -19.69 -9.09
N ILE A 359 3.29 -18.80 -9.90
CA ILE A 359 1.89 -18.90 -10.31
C ILE A 359 1.69 -20.12 -11.22
N SER A 360 2.60 -20.35 -12.17
CA SER A 360 2.60 -21.54 -13.01
C SER A 360 2.73 -22.82 -12.19
N ASP A 361 3.66 -22.86 -11.24
CA ASP A 361 3.81 -23.99 -10.33
C ASP A 361 2.54 -24.21 -9.50
N TRP A 362 1.88 -23.15 -9.03
CA TRP A 362 0.63 -23.28 -8.30
C TRP A 362 -0.43 -24.06 -9.11
N ALA A 363 -0.53 -23.81 -10.42
CA ALA A 363 -1.40 -24.57 -11.31
C ALA A 363 -0.94 -26.02 -11.52
N LEU A 364 0.37 -26.25 -11.72
CA LEU A 364 0.95 -27.59 -11.92
C LEU A 364 0.83 -28.49 -10.70
N TYR A 365 0.86 -27.92 -9.49
CA TYR A 365 0.75 -28.62 -8.22
C TYR A 365 -0.69 -28.64 -7.66
N LYS A 366 -1.69 -28.72 -8.54
CA LYS A 366 -3.12 -28.87 -8.18
C LYS A 366 -3.62 -27.81 -7.19
N GLY A 367 -3.11 -26.58 -7.30
CA GLY A 367 -3.49 -25.51 -6.40
C GLY A 367 -2.75 -25.52 -5.05
N PHE A 368 -1.65 -26.28 -4.90
CA PHE A 368 -0.77 -26.14 -3.74
C PHE A 368 0.33 -25.11 -4.00
N LYS A 369 0.35 -24.03 -3.21
CA LYS A 369 1.39 -22.99 -3.31
C LYS A 369 2.76 -23.54 -2.91
N GLN A 370 3.80 -23.18 -3.63
CA GLN A 370 5.18 -23.67 -3.38
C GLN A 370 6.07 -22.67 -2.62
N GLY A 371 5.48 -21.55 -2.19
CA GLY A 371 6.15 -20.49 -1.46
C GLY A 371 5.52 -19.14 -1.71
N GLU A 372 6.18 -18.09 -1.25
CA GLU A 372 5.85 -16.70 -1.59
C GLU A 372 7.12 -16.02 -2.10
N LEU A 373 7.26 -16.00 -3.42
CA LEU A 373 8.39 -15.42 -4.16
C LEU A 373 7.87 -14.32 -5.06
N TYR A 374 8.24 -13.09 -4.73
CA TYR A 374 7.71 -11.88 -5.34
C TYR A 374 8.83 -11.04 -5.97
N SER A 375 8.46 -10.21 -6.94
CA SER A 375 9.35 -9.17 -7.46
C SER A 375 8.63 -7.84 -7.65
N THR A 376 9.42 -6.77 -7.59
CA THR A 376 9.01 -5.43 -8.02
C THR A 376 10.20 -4.71 -8.65
N GLN A 377 9.95 -3.54 -9.22
CA GLN A 377 10.98 -2.71 -9.80
C GLN A 377 10.68 -1.21 -9.69
N THR A 378 11.76 -0.43 -9.64
CA THR A 378 11.75 1.00 -9.89
C THR A 378 12.30 1.25 -11.29
N ILE A 379 11.63 2.14 -12.05
CA ILE A 379 12.05 2.53 -13.39
C ILE A 379 12.41 4.01 -13.37
N ILE A 380 13.64 4.40 -13.68
CA ILE A 380 14.04 5.81 -13.81
C ILE A 380 14.82 5.95 -15.12
N ASN A 381 14.41 6.86 -16.01
CA ASN A 381 15.03 7.04 -17.33
C ASN A 381 15.23 5.71 -18.08
N GLU A 382 14.20 4.86 -18.09
CA GLU A 382 14.20 3.50 -18.68
C GLU A 382 15.13 2.49 -18.02
N GLN A 383 15.89 2.87 -16.99
CA GLN A 383 16.71 1.96 -16.20
C GLN A 383 15.86 1.26 -15.14
N ILE A 384 16.04 -0.05 -15.01
CA ILE A 384 15.26 -0.91 -14.12
C ILE A 384 16.11 -1.34 -12.93
N PHE A 385 15.60 -1.08 -11.73
CA PHE A 385 16.16 -1.49 -10.45
C PHE A 385 15.20 -2.48 -9.81
N SER A 386 15.64 -3.72 -9.59
CA SER A 386 14.75 -4.81 -9.19
C SER A 386 14.91 -5.17 -7.73
N ILE A 387 13.79 -5.52 -7.10
CA ILE A 387 13.72 -6.02 -5.73
C ILE A 387 13.06 -7.40 -5.77
N ILE A 388 13.69 -8.38 -5.14
CA ILE A 388 13.24 -9.77 -5.09
C ILE A 388 13.02 -10.14 -3.63
N PHE A 389 11.84 -10.64 -3.30
CA PHE A 389 11.45 -11.04 -1.95
C PHE A 389 11.06 -12.52 -1.92
N ALA A 390 11.51 -13.26 -0.92
CA ALA A 390 11.10 -14.65 -0.68
C ALA A 390 10.81 -14.93 0.80
N SER A 391 9.69 -15.59 1.10
CA SER A 391 9.37 -16.12 2.43
C SER A 391 8.41 -17.30 2.28
N SER A 392 8.21 -18.08 3.35
CA SER A 392 7.36 -19.29 3.34
C SER A 392 7.71 -20.30 2.23
N MET A 393 8.95 -20.37 1.76
CA MET A 393 9.30 -21.23 0.62
C MET A 393 9.18 -22.72 0.99
N ILE A 394 8.50 -23.49 0.15
CA ILE A 394 8.33 -24.95 0.29
C ILE A 394 9.23 -25.71 -0.68
N ARG A 395 9.66 -25.04 -1.75
CA ARG A 395 10.61 -25.58 -2.73
C ARG A 395 11.73 -24.58 -3.02
N ASN A 396 12.92 -25.11 -3.34
CA ASN A 396 14.03 -24.31 -3.82
C ASN A 396 13.77 -23.83 -5.26
N TYR A 397 14.23 -22.63 -5.59
CA TYR A 397 14.14 -22.06 -6.92
C TYR A 397 15.47 -21.46 -7.35
N SER A 398 15.72 -21.48 -8.65
CA SER A 398 16.76 -20.67 -9.28
C SER A 398 16.07 -19.69 -10.22
N ILE A 399 16.34 -18.40 -10.04
CA ILE A 399 15.77 -17.35 -10.89
C ILE A 399 16.86 -16.63 -11.66
N ILE A 400 16.54 -16.20 -12.87
CA ILE A 400 17.39 -15.37 -13.75
C ILE A 400 16.65 -14.06 -14.06
N PRO A 401 17.34 -12.99 -14.54
CA PRO A 401 16.74 -11.68 -14.70
C PRO A 401 15.47 -11.66 -15.57
N SER A 402 15.49 -12.37 -16.71
CA SER A 402 14.35 -12.45 -17.63
C SER A 402 13.05 -12.97 -16.98
N MET A 403 13.13 -13.82 -15.95
CA MET A 403 11.96 -14.36 -15.25
C MET A 403 11.20 -13.30 -14.41
N ILE A 404 11.84 -12.18 -14.11
CA ILE A 404 11.25 -11.09 -13.31
C ILE A 404 11.17 -9.77 -14.08
N GLY A 405 11.55 -9.77 -15.36
CA GLY A 405 11.64 -8.57 -16.18
C GLY A 405 12.78 -7.62 -15.78
N SER A 406 13.84 -8.15 -15.17
CA SER A 406 15.06 -7.40 -14.82
C SER A 406 16.08 -7.46 -15.94
N PRO A 407 16.88 -6.41 -16.17
CA PRO A 407 18.10 -6.52 -16.97
C PRO A 407 19.18 -7.32 -16.23
N SER A 408 20.18 -7.80 -16.98
CA SER A 408 21.41 -8.34 -16.39
C SER A 408 22.18 -7.24 -15.64
N GLY A 409 22.85 -7.61 -14.55
CA GLY A 409 23.59 -6.66 -13.73
C GLY A 409 24.30 -7.32 -12.55
N LEU A 410 24.37 -6.60 -11.43
CA LEU A 410 24.79 -7.15 -10.15
C LEU A 410 23.59 -7.33 -9.22
N ILE A 411 23.69 -8.30 -8.32
CA ILE A 411 22.71 -8.57 -7.27
C ILE A 411 23.41 -8.69 -5.91
N TRP A 412 22.74 -8.27 -4.85
CA TRP A 412 23.19 -8.42 -3.47
C TRP A 412 22.01 -8.66 -2.54
N SER A 413 22.26 -9.23 -1.36
CA SER A 413 21.23 -9.44 -0.35
C SER A 413 21.13 -8.24 0.58
N PHE A 414 19.95 -8.03 1.16
CA PHE A 414 19.75 -7.02 2.20
C PHE A 414 20.58 -7.31 3.46
N GLU A 415 20.78 -8.59 3.80
CA GLU A 415 21.55 -9.01 4.98
C GLU A 415 23.06 -8.79 4.80
N ASN A 416 23.56 -8.90 3.58
CA ASN A 416 24.98 -8.71 3.26
C ASN A 416 25.13 -7.88 1.98
N PRO A 417 24.88 -6.56 2.05
CA PRO A 417 24.81 -5.73 0.87
C PRO A 417 26.18 -5.42 0.26
N TYR A 418 27.27 -5.82 0.93
CA TYR A 418 28.63 -5.62 0.45
C TYR A 418 29.16 -6.79 -0.40
N GLU A 419 28.41 -7.90 -0.47
CA GLU A 419 28.71 -9.03 -1.35
C GLU A 419 27.88 -8.95 -2.63
N LEU A 420 28.56 -8.62 -3.73
CA LEU A 420 27.97 -8.49 -5.06
C LEU A 420 28.18 -9.76 -5.88
N PHE A 421 27.15 -10.21 -6.56
CA PHE A 421 27.20 -11.34 -7.48
C PHE A 421 26.73 -10.91 -8.87
N THR A 422 27.30 -11.52 -9.91
CA THR A 422 26.75 -11.39 -11.27
C THR A 422 25.35 -11.99 -11.31
N PHE A 423 24.41 -11.25 -11.88
CA PHE A 423 23.04 -11.69 -12.11
C PHE A 423 22.70 -11.50 -13.59
N ASP A 424 22.81 -12.59 -14.34
CA ASP A 424 22.54 -12.63 -15.78
C ASP A 424 21.87 -13.97 -16.15
N GLU A 425 21.61 -14.19 -17.43
CA GLU A 425 20.92 -15.41 -17.90
C GLU A 425 21.69 -16.71 -17.64
N ASN A 426 22.99 -16.64 -17.32
CA ASN A 426 23.84 -17.80 -16.98
C ASN A 426 24.13 -17.90 -15.47
N HIS A 427 23.91 -16.83 -14.71
CA HIS A 427 24.18 -16.75 -13.27
C HIS A 427 22.88 -16.49 -12.51
N SER A 428 22.19 -17.58 -12.15
CA SER A 428 20.92 -17.52 -11.42
C SER A 428 21.10 -17.20 -9.94
N LEU A 429 20.14 -16.47 -9.36
CA LEU A 429 19.95 -16.38 -7.91
C LEU A 429 19.30 -17.66 -7.39
N PHE A 430 19.95 -18.32 -6.44
CA PHE A 430 19.40 -19.49 -5.75
C PHE A 430 18.60 -19.08 -4.51
N ILE A 431 17.35 -19.54 -4.44
CA ILE A 431 16.41 -19.29 -3.35
C ILE A 431 16.20 -20.61 -2.60
N SER A 432 16.65 -20.63 -1.34
CA SER A 432 16.62 -21.82 -0.50
C SER A 432 15.44 -21.81 0.47
N THR A 433 14.76 -22.95 0.62
CA THR A 433 13.74 -23.18 1.65
C THR A 433 14.31 -23.12 3.07
N GLU A 434 15.60 -23.43 3.24
CA GLU A 434 16.25 -23.34 4.54
C GLU A 434 16.38 -21.88 4.99
N LYS A 435 16.71 -20.97 4.06
CA LYS A 435 16.95 -19.55 4.36
C LYS A 435 15.69 -18.69 4.30
N CYS A 436 14.77 -18.98 3.40
CA CYS A 436 13.61 -18.13 3.10
C CYS A 436 12.31 -18.82 3.52
N ASN A 437 12.07 -18.96 4.82
CA ASN A 437 10.98 -19.77 5.37
C ASN A 437 9.94 -18.92 6.12
N ASP A 438 9.15 -19.49 7.04
CA ASP A 438 8.12 -18.75 7.79
C ASP A 438 8.68 -17.92 8.96
N THR A 439 9.85 -18.28 9.49
CA THR A 439 10.52 -17.61 10.61
C THR A 439 11.59 -16.62 10.17
N THR A 440 11.89 -16.56 8.87
CA THR A 440 12.81 -15.61 8.24
C THR A 440 12.22 -15.09 6.93
N PHE A 441 12.90 -14.17 6.28
CA PHE A 441 12.62 -13.82 4.89
C PHE A 441 13.94 -13.47 4.20
N CYS A 442 13.95 -13.54 2.88
CA CYS A 442 15.08 -13.13 2.07
C CYS A 442 14.68 -11.96 1.18
N LEU A 443 15.61 -11.02 1.02
CA LEU A 443 15.46 -9.83 0.22
C LEU A 443 16.74 -9.58 -0.56
N TRP A 444 16.60 -9.36 -1.86
CA TRP A 444 17.70 -9.04 -2.75
C TRP A 444 17.38 -7.84 -3.62
N TYR A 445 18.43 -7.12 -3.99
CA TYR A 445 18.37 -5.96 -4.86
C TYR A 445 19.27 -6.20 -6.06
N SER A 446 18.82 -5.77 -7.23
CA SER A 446 19.61 -5.82 -8.45
C SER A 446 19.59 -4.50 -9.18
N SER A 447 20.74 -4.14 -9.74
CA SER A 447 20.94 -2.94 -10.54
C SER A 447 21.78 -3.25 -11.76
N PRO A 448 21.54 -2.55 -12.89
CA PRO A 448 22.30 -2.75 -14.11
C PRO A 448 23.75 -2.28 -13.91
N ILE A 449 24.64 -2.80 -14.75
CA ILE A 449 26.05 -2.40 -14.80
C ILE A 449 26.22 -1.41 -15.94
N TRP A 450 26.77 -0.24 -15.62
CA TRP A 450 27.17 0.73 -16.63
C TRP A 450 28.68 0.73 -16.78
N GLN A 451 29.14 1.15 -17.97
CA GLN A 451 30.55 1.26 -18.30
C GLN A 451 30.80 2.64 -18.91
N PHE A 452 31.80 3.35 -18.39
CA PHE A 452 32.26 4.61 -18.95
C PHE A 452 33.11 4.39 -20.22
N ASN A 453 33.15 5.41 -21.06
CA ASN A 453 34.01 5.51 -22.22
C ASN A 453 35.39 6.07 -21.81
N ASP A 454 36.14 5.27 -21.05
CA ASP A 454 37.51 5.57 -20.63
C ASP A 454 38.46 4.43 -21.03
N SER A 455 39.78 4.68 -20.95
CA SER A 455 40.79 3.70 -21.35
C SER A 455 40.79 2.42 -20.51
N LEU A 456 40.26 2.48 -19.27
CA LEU A 456 40.19 1.35 -18.35
C LEU A 456 38.87 0.60 -18.41
N SER A 457 37.90 1.05 -19.23
CA SER A 457 36.55 0.48 -19.29
C SER A 457 35.91 0.38 -17.89
N THR A 458 36.05 1.46 -17.12
CA THR A 458 35.60 1.55 -15.73
C THR A 458 34.10 1.32 -15.66
N LYS A 459 33.68 0.39 -14.80
CA LYS A 459 32.29 0.01 -14.56
C LYS A 459 31.80 0.54 -13.23
N TYR A 460 30.51 0.84 -13.15
CA TYR A 460 29.87 1.22 -11.90
C TYR A 460 28.47 0.63 -11.80
N VAL A 461 28.01 0.46 -10.55
CA VAL A 461 26.65 0.05 -10.21
C VAL A 461 26.13 1.00 -9.15
N PHE A 462 24.99 1.62 -9.43
CA PHE A 462 24.28 2.46 -8.49
C PHE A 462 23.46 1.60 -7.53
N MET A 463 23.75 1.68 -6.23
CA MET A 463 23.14 0.83 -5.19
C MET A 463 22.18 1.60 -4.27
N GLY A 464 21.92 2.88 -4.55
CA GLY A 464 20.91 3.68 -3.85
C GLY A 464 21.15 3.80 -2.33
N GLU A 465 20.05 3.82 -1.57
CA GLU A 465 20.03 3.84 -0.10
C GLU A 465 19.91 2.41 0.45
N LEU A 466 21.01 1.81 0.93
CA LEU A 466 20.99 0.43 1.46
C LEU A 466 20.26 0.30 2.81
N ASN A 467 19.98 1.42 3.49
CA ASN A 467 19.22 1.47 4.73
C ASN A 467 17.70 1.63 4.50
N LYS A 468 17.22 1.63 3.26
CA LYS A 468 15.79 1.72 2.90
C LYS A 468 15.27 0.42 2.29
N TRP A 469 13.98 0.15 2.45
CA TRP A 469 13.32 -1.02 1.83
C TRP A 469 13.24 -0.91 0.31
N THR A 470 12.96 0.30 -0.18
CA THR A 470 13.07 0.62 -1.60
C THR A 470 14.40 1.33 -1.82
N PHE A 471 15.45 0.55 -2.08
CA PHE A 471 16.82 1.06 -2.18
C PHE A 471 16.99 2.16 -3.25
N VAL A 472 16.25 2.06 -4.37
CA VAL A 472 16.14 3.10 -5.40
C VAL A 472 14.67 3.38 -5.65
N SER A 473 14.24 4.62 -5.43
CA SER A 473 12.84 5.06 -5.56
C SER A 473 12.78 6.37 -6.35
N GLN A 474 11.77 6.58 -7.19
CA GLN A 474 11.59 7.83 -7.95
C GLN A 474 11.39 9.05 -7.05
N GLN A 475 10.82 8.85 -5.86
CA GLN A 475 10.63 9.87 -4.83
C GLN A 475 11.96 10.40 -4.25
N ARG A 476 13.00 9.57 -4.31
CA ARG A 476 14.37 9.91 -3.88
C ARG A 476 15.22 10.31 -5.07
N PHE A 477 15.32 9.45 -6.08
CA PHE A 477 16.19 9.62 -7.23
C PHE A 477 15.34 9.93 -8.46
N SER A 478 15.25 11.20 -8.84
CA SER A 478 14.29 11.63 -9.87
C SER A 478 14.82 11.52 -11.30
N SER A 479 16.14 11.45 -11.48
CA SER A 479 16.73 11.33 -12.82
C SER A 479 18.13 10.74 -12.77
N LEU A 480 18.46 9.94 -13.77
CA LEU A 480 19.80 9.43 -14.05
C LEU A 480 20.25 9.93 -15.41
N ASN A 481 21.22 10.84 -15.44
CA ASN A 481 21.69 11.51 -16.65
C ASN A 481 23.15 11.15 -16.92
N LEU A 482 23.34 10.27 -17.90
CA LEU A 482 24.65 10.02 -18.48
C LEU A 482 24.95 11.09 -19.53
N ASN A 483 26.11 11.73 -19.45
CA ASN A 483 26.50 12.73 -20.45
C ASN A 483 26.72 12.08 -21.84
N SER A 484 26.69 12.90 -22.89
CA SER A 484 26.82 12.43 -24.28
C SER A 484 28.12 11.69 -24.59
N GLU A 485 29.18 11.99 -23.85
CA GLU A 485 30.49 11.35 -23.99
C GLU A 485 30.59 10.01 -23.25
N ASN A 486 29.59 9.65 -22.45
CA ASN A 486 29.59 8.49 -21.55
C ASN A 486 30.80 8.51 -20.59
N THR A 487 31.13 9.68 -20.04
CA THR A 487 32.24 9.89 -19.10
C THR A 487 31.77 10.34 -17.71
N GLN A 488 30.49 10.67 -17.55
CA GLN A 488 29.93 11.10 -16.27
C GLN A 488 28.44 10.77 -16.16
N MET A 489 28.05 10.14 -15.04
CA MET A 489 26.66 9.96 -14.62
C MET A 489 26.32 10.96 -13.52
N THR A 490 25.20 11.65 -13.69
CA THR A 490 24.66 12.60 -12.71
C THR A 490 23.28 12.12 -12.25
N ILE A 491 23.12 11.91 -10.95
CA ILE A 491 21.87 11.46 -10.33
C ILE A 491 21.32 12.57 -9.43
N ILE A 492 20.07 12.96 -9.65
CA ILE A 492 19.40 13.97 -8.82
C ILE A 492 18.76 13.29 -7.62
N ILE A 493 19.12 13.75 -6.42
CA ILE A 493 18.62 13.26 -5.14
C ILE A 493 17.68 14.31 -4.57
N ASN A 494 16.47 13.90 -4.18
CA ASN A 494 15.44 14.73 -3.58
C ASN A 494 15.16 14.25 -2.16
N GLY A 495 14.83 15.17 -1.27
CA GLY A 495 14.51 14.82 0.12
C GLY A 495 13.86 15.95 0.86
N ALA A 496 13.93 15.88 2.19
CA ALA A 496 13.54 16.99 3.05
C ALA A 496 14.70 18.01 3.17
N PRO A 497 14.41 19.29 3.47
CA PRO A 497 15.45 20.28 3.71
C PRO A 497 16.42 19.82 4.81
N ASN A 498 17.73 19.89 4.51
CA ASN A 498 18.83 19.44 5.40
C ASN A 498 18.85 17.94 5.74
N GLU A 499 18.09 17.12 5.01
CA GLU A 499 18.18 15.66 5.16
C GLU A 499 19.58 15.18 4.74
N LEU A 500 20.12 14.22 5.49
CA LEU A 500 21.33 13.49 5.12
C LEU A 500 20.92 12.16 4.52
N VAL A 501 21.40 11.88 3.31
CA VAL A 501 21.05 10.68 2.54
C VAL A 501 22.28 9.82 2.33
N ASP A 502 22.24 8.58 2.85
CA ASP A 502 23.28 7.58 2.61
C ASP A 502 23.16 6.99 1.21
N VAL A 503 24.18 7.14 0.38
CA VAL A 503 24.17 6.66 -1.00
C VAL A 503 25.37 5.75 -1.25
N PHE A 504 25.11 4.62 -1.92
CA PHE A 504 26.10 3.59 -2.18
C PHE A 504 26.30 3.39 -3.68
N VAL A 505 27.57 3.26 -4.09
CA VAL A 505 27.97 3.02 -5.49
C VAL A 505 29.10 2.00 -5.50
N TYR A 506 28.94 0.90 -6.23
CA TYR A 506 30.08 0.06 -6.59
C TYR A 506 30.85 0.69 -7.75
N HIS A 507 32.17 0.71 -7.65
CA HIS A 507 33.03 1.32 -8.67
C HIS A 507 34.26 0.46 -8.96
N SER A 508 34.38 -0.08 -10.18
CA SER A 508 35.33 -1.15 -10.51
C SER A 508 36.79 -0.72 -10.38
N LYS A 509 37.13 0.55 -10.62
CA LYS A 509 38.50 1.06 -10.45
C LYS A 509 39.00 0.97 -9.00
N PHE A 510 38.10 1.11 -8.03
CA PHE A 510 38.45 1.05 -6.61
C PHE A 510 38.18 -0.32 -6.01
N GLU A 511 37.66 -1.26 -6.81
CA GLU A 511 37.24 -2.61 -6.41
C GLU A 511 36.43 -2.63 -5.10
N SER A 512 35.61 -1.59 -4.89
CA SER A 512 34.93 -1.36 -3.61
C SER A 512 33.59 -0.67 -3.80
N ILE A 513 32.77 -0.79 -2.76
CA ILE A 513 31.52 -0.05 -2.61
C ILE A 513 31.86 1.25 -1.88
N ILE A 514 31.59 2.36 -2.54
CA ILE A 514 31.77 3.71 -2.02
C ILE A 514 30.48 4.10 -1.32
N HIS A 515 30.60 4.49 -0.05
CA HIS A 515 29.54 5.09 0.75
C HIS A 515 29.73 6.61 0.77
N LEU A 516 28.67 7.34 0.44
CA LEU A 516 28.62 8.79 0.53
C LEU A 516 27.44 9.22 1.38
N VAL A 517 27.60 10.32 2.12
CA VAL A 517 26.50 11.01 2.78
C VAL A 517 26.22 12.30 2.02
N CYS A 518 25.09 12.35 1.33
CA CYS A 518 24.62 13.49 0.57
C CYS A 518 23.80 14.41 1.46
N SER A 519 24.29 15.63 1.68
CA SER A 519 23.53 16.67 2.40
C SER A 519 22.63 17.42 1.43
N LEU A 520 21.32 17.38 1.66
CA LEU A 520 20.37 18.09 0.80
C LEU A 520 20.27 19.56 1.18
N SER A 521 20.26 20.44 0.19
CA SER A 521 20.26 21.88 0.45
C SER A 521 18.96 22.34 1.13
N ASN A 522 19.06 23.38 1.96
CA ASN A 522 17.87 23.93 2.63
C ASN A 522 16.88 24.60 1.65
N SER A 523 17.36 25.13 0.52
CA SER A 523 16.55 25.97 -0.38
C SER A 523 15.73 25.17 -1.39
N ASN A 524 16.27 24.04 -1.88
CA ASN A 524 15.61 23.19 -2.87
C ASN A 524 15.44 21.72 -2.44
N ALA A 525 15.95 21.35 -1.26
CA ALA A 525 15.91 19.97 -0.75
C ALA A 525 16.44 18.93 -1.74
N GLN A 526 17.48 19.31 -2.49
CA GLN A 526 18.14 18.47 -3.49
C GLN A 526 19.66 18.43 -3.31
N ALA A 527 20.27 17.38 -3.84
CA ALA A 527 21.70 17.23 -4.07
C ALA A 527 21.94 16.49 -5.39
N GLN A 528 23.17 16.52 -5.89
CA GLN A 528 23.56 15.77 -7.09
C GLN A 528 24.68 14.80 -6.77
N LEU A 529 24.45 13.52 -7.05
CA LEU A 529 25.52 12.53 -7.06
C LEU A 529 26.17 12.53 -8.45
N ILE A 530 27.48 12.71 -8.48
CA ILE A 530 28.29 12.69 -9.69
C ILE A 530 29.22 11.48 -9.61
N ILE A 531 29.13 10.61 -10.60
CA ILE A 531 29.96 9.41 -10.76
C ILE A 531 30.74 9.57 -12.07
N ASN A 532 32.07 9.45 -12.01
CA ASN A 532 32.94 9.45 -13.19
C ASN A 532 34.10 8.44 -12.99
N PRO A 533 34.91 8.13 -14.01
CA PRO A 533 35.95 7.10 -13.93
C PRO A 533 37.00 7.27 -12.83
N VAL A 534 37.13 8.46 -12.26
CA VAL A 534 38.17 8.77 -11.28
C VAL A 534 37.63 9.13 -9.91
N ASN A 535 36.33 9.38 -9.75
CA ASN A 535 35.76 9.89 -8.52
C ASN A 535 34.24 9.66 -8.43
N VAL A 536 33.76 9.58 -7.19
CA VAL A 536 32.33 9.62 -6.85
C VAL A 536 32.13 10.67 -5.77
N THR A 537 31.27 11.64 -6.03
CA THR A 537 31.05 12.79 -5.14
C THR A 537 29.60 13.18 -5.08
N CYS A 538 29.19 13.79 -3.96
CA CYS A 538 27.88 14.40 -3.82
C CYS A 538 28.04 15.91 -3.62
N VAL A 539 27.27 16.71 -4.36
CA VAL A 539 27.32 18.19 -4.36
C VAL A 539 25.97 18.84 -4.16
#